data_AF-A0A2E5IQS8-F1
#
_entry.id   AF-A0A2E5IQS8-F1
#
_cell.length_a   1.000
_cell.length_b   1.000
_cell.length_c   1.000
_cell.angle_alpha   90.00
_cell.angle_beta   90.00
_cell.angle_gamma   90.00
#
_symmetry.space_group_name_H-M   'P 1'
#
loop_
_entity.id
_entity.type
_entity.pdbx_description
1 polymer ?
#
loop_
_entity_poly.entity_id
_entity_poly.type
_entity_poly.pdbx_seq_one_letter_code
_entity_poly.pdbx_strand_id
1 'polypeptide(L)'
;MQLKSLKNISSPTFFSKHRAYFDLLGSLSSLDRLFGYAFYYDDTLFCLTSHPKHTTSFPYLVLDYHPDYFALDALLFAYSASTWPATIKARFLAQAIQDLPDRHGVLQLMPFMGLVAHQSVLSAYLNIAKLPSLLLTYAQQKKVSYKQLVQITRYESSYLAWFATDILAYIKPSCSVLLHLLESMHDCFHRLGGIEALVTALDLPTLIHNDADSETRLHRINDTVFQLCYPTQFKYNQEVRHCVKALHLPDSISVTWDDSLETKGFTVSLDISKVDDLNDLSLLAAKKESFKDLLEAMVYV
;
A
#
# COMPACT_ATOMS: atom_id res chain seq x y z
N MET A 1 -18.57 -0.58 -32.58
CA MET A 1 -18.54 -2.05 -32.62
C MET A 1 -19.97 -2.55 -32.85
N GLN A 2 -20.22 -3.38 -33.85
CA GLN A 2 -21.54 -3.97 -34.08
C GLN A 2 -21.59 -5.38 -33.49
N LEU A 3 -22.71 -5.72 -32.84
CA LEU A 3 -22.97 -7.06 -32.32
C LEU A 3 -23.36 -7.97 -33.50
N LYS A 4 -22.60 -9.03 -33.71
CA LYS A 4 -22.82 -9.95 -34.83
C LYS A 4 -23.77 -11.09 -34.47
N SER A 5 -23.55 -11.72 -33.31
CA SER A 5 -24.41 -12.82 -32.83
C SER A 5 -24.10 -13.19 -31.37
N LEU A 6 -25.06 -13.80 -30.66
CA LEU A 6 -24.82 -14.50 -29.39
C LEU A 6 -24.69 -16.01 -29.68
N LYS A 7 -23.60 -16.65 -29.25
CA LYS A 7 -23.34 -18.09 -29.48
C LYS A 7 -22.89 -18.79 -28.19
N ASN A 8 -23.39 -19.98 -27.90
CA ASN A 8 -22.82 -20.84 -26.85
C ASN A 8 -21.60 -21.58 -27.39
N ILE A 9 -20.44 -21.42 -26.75
CA ILE A 9 -19.16 -21.97 -27.21
C ILE A 9 -18.54 -22.78 -26.08
N SER A 10 -18.07 -23.99 -26.39
CA SER A 10 -17.50 -24.93 -25.43
C SER A 10 -16.00 -24.74 -25.17
N SER A 11 -15.23 -24.21 -26.14
CA SER A 11 -13.76 -24.05 -26.01
C SER A 11 -13.20 -23.04 -27.01
N PRO A 12 -13.48 -21.73 -26.90
CA PRO A 12 -12.91 -20.74 -27.82
C PRO A 12 -11.38 -20.61 -27.64
N THR A 13 -10.67 -20.39 -28.74
CA THR A 13 -9.21 -20.24 -28.74
C THR A 13 -8.81 -18.96 -28.02
N PHE A 14 -7.85 -19.06 -27.11
CA PHE A 14 -7.34 -17.88 -26.42
C PHE A 14 -6.44 -17.07 -27.35
N PHE A 15 -6.71 -15.77 -27.48
CA PHE A 15 -5.82 -14.91 -28.25
C PHE A 15 -4.60 -14.53 -27.41
N SER A 16 -3.45 -15.12 -27.72
CA SER A 16 -2.22 -15.04 -26.92
C SER A 16 -1.81 -13.60 -26.56
N LYS A 17 -2.00 -12.66 -27.49
CA LYS A 17 -1.71 -11.24 -27.31
C LYS A 17 -2.50 -10.56 -26.18
N HIS A 18 -3.66 -11.10 -25.77
CA HIS A 18 -4.45 -10.53 -24.67
C HIS A 18 -4.05 -11.03 -23.28
N ARG A 19 -3.12 -11.99 -23.17
CA ARG A 19 -2.75 -12.64 -21.90
C ARG A 19 -2.47 -11.67 -20.75
N ALA A 20 -1.66 -10.64 -21.00
CA ALA A 20 -1.31 -9.67 -19.97
C ALA A 20 -2.53 -8.95 -19.38
N TYR A 21 -3.51 -8.58 -20.21
CA TYR A 21 -4.76 -7.96 -19.75
C TYR A 21 -5.62 -8.94 -18.96
N PHE A 22 -5.68 -10.20 -19.37
CA PHE A 22 -6.41 -11.23 -18.64
C PHE A 22 -5.82 -11.51 -17.27
N ASP A 23 -4.50 -11.62 -17.17
CA ASP A 23 -3.82 -11.84 -15.90
C ASP A 23 -4.02 -10.63 -14.97
N LEU A 24 -4.03 -9.41 -15.53
CA LEU A 24 -4.35 -8.20 -14.79
C LEU A 24 -5.79 -8.22 -14.25
N LEU A 25 -6.78 -8.52 -15.11
CA LEU A 25 -8.19 -8.53 -14.74
C LEU A 25 -8.56 -9.70 -13.83
N GLY A 26 -7.89 -10.84 -13.96
CA GLY A 26 -8.06 -12.00 -13.08
C GLY A 26 -7.68 -11.71 -11.63
N SER A 27 -6.89 -10.66 -11.38
CA SER A 27 -6.59 -10.19 -10.03
C SER A 27 -7.77 -9.45 -9.36
N LEU A 28 -8.82 -9.10 -10.10
CA LEU A 28 -10.05 -8.51 -9.58
C LEU A 28 -10.99 -9.65 -9.15
N SER A 29 -11.17 -9.82 -7.84
CA SER A 29 -11.81 -11.00 -7.22
C SER A 29 -13.34 -11.08 -7.34
N SER A 30 -13.98 -10.61 -8.42
CA SER A 30 -15.46 -10.58 -8.52
C SER A 30 -16.02 -10.33 -9.92
N LEU A 31 -15.51 -11.02 -10.94
CA LEU A 31 -16.16 -10.99 -12.25
C LEU A 31 -17.09 -12.20 -12.39
N ASP A 32 -18.26 -12.14 -11.74
CA ASP A 32 -19.39 -13.00 -12.10
C ASP A 32 -19.87 -12.59 -13.48
N ARG A 33 -19.42 -13.31 -14.50
CA ARG A 33 -19.75 -13.05 -15.90
C ARG A 33 -20.92 -13.92 -16.30
N LEU A 34 -22.04 -13.29 -16.66
CA LEU A 34 -23.21 -13.97 -17.22
C LEU A 34 -22.97 -14.43 -18.67
N PHE A 35 -22.05 -13.78 -19.38
CA PHE A 35 -21.63 -14.13 -20.74
C PHE A 35 -20.21 -13.62 -21.04
N GLY A 36 -19.64 -14.14 -22.11
CA GLY A 36 -18.32 -13.84 -22.65
C GLY A 36 -18.38 -13.04 -23.94
N TYR A 37 -17.24 -12.65 -24.49
CA TYR A 37 -17.20 -12.06 -25.82
C TYR A 37 -16.07 -12.66 -26.63
N ALA A 38 -16.30 -12.73 -27.93
CA ALA A 38 -15.42 -13.38 -28.88
C ALA A 38 -15.41 -12.61 -30.19
N PHE A 39 -14.44 -12.90 -31.04
CA PHE A 39 -14.34 -12.29 -32.35
C PHE A 39 -13.70 -13.24 -33.34
N TYR A 40 -13.96 -12.99 -34.62
CA TYR A 40 -13.29 -13.70 -35.70
C TYR A 40 -12.04 -12.94 -36.14
N TYR A 41 -10.93 -13.66 -36.30
CA TYR A 41 -9.71 -13.18 -36.94
C TYR A 41 -9.14 -14.33 -37.78
N ASP A 42 -8.91 -14.09 -39.07
CA ASP A 42 -8.51 -15.11 -40.05
C ASP A 42 -9.36 -16.40 -39.94
N ASP A 43 -10.69 -16.24 -40.00
CA ASP A 43 -11.71 -17.31 -39.84
C ASP A 43 -11.68 -18.10 -38.52
N THR A 44 -10.80 -17.74 -37.59
CA THR A 44 -10.67 -18.36 -36.28
C THR A 44 -11.41 -17.54 -35.22
N LEU A 45 -12.23 -18.21 -34.40
CA LEU A 45 -12.97 -17.58 -33.31
C LEU A 45 -12.11 -17.56 -32.05
N PHE A 46 -11.76 -16.35 -31.61
CA PHE A 46 -10.98 -16.13 -30.41
C PHE A 46 -11.83 -15.61 -29.25
N CYS A 47 -11.57 -16.07 -28.03
CA CYS A 47 -12.19 -15.50 -26.85
C CYS A 47 -11.46 -14.24 -26.36
N LEU A 48 -12.28 -13.29 -25.92
CA LEU A 48 -11.89 -12.09 -25.18
C LEU A 48 -12.31 -12.16 -23.71
N THR A 49 -13.04 -13.20 -23.30
CA THR A 49 -13.24 -13.56 -21.88
C THR A 49 -12.69 -14.92 -21.54
N SER A 50 -12.15 -15.03 -20.33
CA SER A 50 -11.90 -16.31 -19.69
C SER A 50 -13.22 -17.00 -19.39
N HIS A 51 -13.23 -18.30 -19.68
CA HIS A 51 -14.34 -19.20 -19.44
C HIS A 51 -14.37 -19.61 -17.94
N PRO A 52 -15.53 -19.71 -17.28
CA PRO A 52 -15.61 -20.28 -15.94
C PRO A 52 -15.15 -21.75 -15.96
N LYS A 53 -14.30 -22.18 -15.04
CA LYS A 53 -13.64 -23.51 -15.07
C LYS A 53 -14.57 -24.75 -14.95
N HIS A 54 -15.90 -24.58 -14.96
CA HIS A 54 -16.87 -25.66 -14.66
C HIS A 54 -18.07 -25.74 -15.61
N THR A 55 -18.04 -25.12 -16.79
CA THR A 55 -19.16 -25.19 -17.76
C THR A 55 -18.75 -25.94 -19.03
N THR A 56 -19.67 -26.68 -19.65
CA THR A 56 -19.45 -27.39 -20.93
C THR A 56 -19.69 -26.49 -22.14
N SER A 57 -20.44 -25.39 -21.96
CA SER A 57 -20.61 -24.32 -22.93
C SER A 57 -20.96 -23.03 -22.20
N PHE A 58 -20.46 -21.90 -22.69
CA PHE A 58 -20.69 -20.58 -22.12
C PHE A 58 -21.15 -19.62 -23.22
N PRO A 59 -22.12 -18.73 -22.96
CA PRO A 59 -22.60 -17.78 -23.97
C PRO A 59 -21.52 -16.73 -24.28
N TYR A 60 -21.24 -16.48 -25.56
CA TYR A 60 -20.33 -15.45 -26.05
C TYR A 60 -21.05 -14.50 -27.03
N LEU A 61 -20.92 -13.20 -26.82
CA LEU A 61 -21.25 -12.18 -27.82
C LEU A 61 -20.11 -12.09 -28.84
N VAL A 62 -20.40 -12.40 -30.09
CA VAL A 62 -19.45 -12.30 -31.20
C VAL A 62 -19.52 -10.92 -31.81
N LEU A 63 -18.36 -10.27 -31.90
CA LEU A 63 -18.21 -8.88 -32.32
C LEU A 63 -17.56 -8.81 -33.71
N ASP A 64 -17.88 -7.78 -34.49
CA ASP A 64 -17.06 -7.40 -35.66
C ASP A 64 -15.79 -6.69 -35.16
N TYR A 65 -14.66 -7.37 -35.28
CA TYR A 65 -13.37 -6.99 -34.72
C TYR A 65 -12.44 -6.44 -35.79
N HIS A 66 -11.63 -5.45 -35.41
CA HIS A 66 -10.63 -4.87 -36.28
C HIS A 66 -9.27 -4.89 -35.56
N PRO A 67 -8.16 -5.26 -36.24
CA PRO A 67 -6.87 -5.51 -35.59
C PRO A 67 -6.29 -4.33 -34.81
N ASP A 68 -6.60 -3.09 -35.20
CA ASP A 68 -6.07 -1.87 -34.56
C ASP A 68 -6.68 -1.56 -33.17
N TYR A 69 -7.65 -2.35 -32.69
CA TYR A 69 -8.40 -2.10 -31.45
C TYR A 69 -7.90 -2.89 -30.22
N PHE A 70 -6.74 -3.53 -30.30
CA PHE A 70 -6.15 -4.43 -29.27
C PHE A 70 -6.31 -3.99 -27.80
N ALA A 71 -6.08 -2.72 -27.47
CA ALA A 71 -6.20 -2.20 -26.09
C ALA A 71 -7.64 -1.76 -25.74
N LEU A 72 -8.46 -1.45 -26.75
CA LEU A 72 -9.87 -1.08 -26.62
C LEU A 72 -10.72 -2.30 -26.25
N ASP A 73 -10.36 -3.47 -26.75
CA ASP A 73 -11.08 -4.73 -26.53
C ASP A 73 -10.99 -5.23 -25.09
N ALA A 74 -9.88 -4.99 -24.39
CA ALA A 74 -9.75 -5.29 -22.96
C ALA A 74 -10.53 -4.29 -22.06
N LEU A 75 -10.83 -3.10 -22.58
CA LEU A 75 -11.58 -2.06 -21.88
C LEU A 75 -13.10 -2.24 -22.05
N LEU A 76 -13.53 -2.76 -23.19
CA LEU A 76 -14.90 -3.23 -23.45
C LEU A 76 -15.38 -4.28 -22.42
N PHE A 77 -14.47 -4.91 -21.69
CA PHE A 77 -14.74 -5.92 -20.66
C PHE A 77 -15.04 -5.43 -19.27
N ALA A 78 -14.87 -4.14 -19.03
CA ALA A 78 -14.93 -3.62 -17.70
C ALA A 78 -16.30 -2.98 -17.48
N TYR A 79 -17.28 -3.77 -17.04
CA TYR A 79 -18.54 -3.26 -16.48
C TYR A 79 -18.32 -2.25 -15.34
N SER A 80 -17.07 -2.08 -14.89
CA SER A 80 -16.65 -1.26 -13.78
C SER A 80 -15.24 -0.66 -13.94
N ALA A 81 -14.73 -0.42 -15.17
CA ALA A 81 -13.38 0.19 -15.34
C ALA A 81 -13.26 1.54 -14.62
N SER A 82 -14.35 2.30 -14.56
CA SER A 82 -14.46 3.51 -13.76
C SER A 82 -14.17 3.29 -12.28
N THR A 83 -14.52 2.12 -11.72
CA THR A 83 -14.33 1.77 -10.32
C THR A 83 -13.04 0.97 -10.06
N TRP A 84 -12.21 0.72 -11.07
CA TRP A 84 -10.95 0.00 -10.85
C TRP A 84 -10.03 0.73 -9.88
N PRO A 85 -9.27 -0.01 -9.04
CA PRO A 85 -8.20 0.57 -8.24
C PRO A 85 -7.19 1.31 -9.13
N ALA A 86 -6.62 2.40 -8.61
CA ALA A 86 -5.67 3.22 -9.36
C ALA A 86 -4.44 2.43 -9.86
N THR A 87 -3.98 1.43 -9.10
CA THR A 87 -2.89 0.52 -9.48
C THR A 87 -3.24 -0.33 -10.71
N ILE A 88 -4.48 -0.82 -10.80
CA ILE A 88 -4.97 -1.59 -11.95
C ILE A 88 -5.08 -0.68 -13.17
N LYS A 89 -5.63 0.53 -12.98
CA LYS A 89 -5.69 1.53 -14.05
C LYS A 89 -4.29 1.88 -14.58
N ALA A 90 -3.31 2.05 -13.69
CA ALA A 90 -1.93 2.32 -14.05
C ALA A 90 -1.32 1.20 -14.90
N ARG A 91 -1.41 -0.05 -14.45
CA ARG A 91 -0.88 -1.21 -15.16
C ARG A 91 -1.56 -1.41 -16.52
N PHE A 92 -2.87 -1.21 -16.59
CA PHE A 92 -3.62 -1.25 -17.83
C PHE A 92 -3.11 -0.21 -18.83
N LEU A 93 -2.97 1.06 -18.41
CA LEU A 93 -2.49 2.13 -19.29
C LEU A 93 -1.03 1.93 -19.73
N ALA A 94 -0.20 1.34 -18.88
CA ALA A 94 1.18 0.99 -19.24
C ALA A 94 1.23 -0.11 -20.30
N GLN A 95 0.38 -1.14 -20.19
CA GLN A 95 0.23 -2.17 -21.22
C GLN A 95 -0.33 -1.58 -22.52
N ALA A 96 -1.35 -0.73 -22.43
CA ALA A 96 -1.96 -0.08 -23.60
C ALA A 96 -0.97 0.78 -24.40
N ILE A 97 0.03 1.41 -23.74
CA ILE A 97 1.10 2.13 -24.44
C ILE A 97 2.01 1.22 -25.27
N GLN A 98 2.19 -0.04 -24.87
CA GLN A 98 3.02 -0.99 -25.61
C GLN A 98 2.29 -1.53 -26.85
N ASP A 99 0.96 -1.66 -26.75
CA ASP A 99 0.14 -2.30 -27.77
C ASP A 99 -0.47 -1.31 -28.78
N LEU A 100 -0.60 -0.03 -28.42
CA LEU A 100 -1.11 1.00 -29.31
C LEU A 100 0.03 1.79 -29.99
N PRO A 101 -0.17 2.20 -31.26
CA PRO A 101 0.88 2.86 -32.04
C PRO A 101 1.22 4.26 -31.53
N ASP A 102 0.30 4.91 -30.81
CA ASP A 102 0.51 6.25 -30.29
C ASP A 102 -0.13 6.49 -28.91
N ARG A 103 0.29 7.59 -28.27
CA ARG A 103 -0.30 8.06 -27.01
C ARG A 103 -1.72 8.59 -27.16
N HIS A 104 -2.14 8.95 -28.37
CA HIS A 104 -3.46 9.53 -28.61
C HIS A 104 -4.55 8.47 -28.42
N GLY A 105 -4.35 7.27 -28.95
CA GLY A 105 -5.22 6.11 -28.73
C GLY A 105 -5.36 5.80 -27.24
N VAL A 106 -4.27 5.84 -26.48
CA VAL A 106 -4.31 5.61 -25.02
C VAL A 106 -5.11 6.70 -24.29
N LEU A 107 -4.99 7.98 -24.71
CA LEU A 107 -5.81 9.05 -24.13
C LEU A 107 -7.30 8.84 -24.40
N GLN A 108 -7.67 8.35 -25.58
CA GLN A 108 -9.07 8.05 -25.92
C GLN A 108 -9.65 6.92 -25.04
N LEU A 109 -8.81 6.06 -24.46
CA LEU A 109 -9.22 4.99 -23.54
C LEU A 109 -9.56 5.50 -22.12
N MET A 110 -8.92 6.59 -21.69
CA MET A 110 -9.01 7.09 -20.31
C MET A 110 -10.44 7.41 -19.82
N PRO A 111 -11.33 8.02 -20.61
CA PRO A 111 -12.70 8.30 -20.20
C PRO A 111 -13.49 7.05 -19.82
N PHE A 112 -13.26 5.93 -20.49
CA PHE A 112 -13.93 4.65 -20.17
C PHE A 112 -13.49 4.10 -18.80
N MET A 113 -12.33 4.52 -18.31
CA MET A 113 -11.81 4.21 -16.97
C MET A 113 -12.21 5.28 -15.94
N GLY A 114 -13.11 6.19 -16.29
CA GLY A 114 -13.50 7.32 -15.44
C GLY A 114 -12.35 8.30 -15.18
N LEU A 115 -11.41 8.41 -16.12
CA LEU A 115 -10.25 9.31 -16.03
C LEU A 115 -10.38 10.45 -17.05
N VAL A 116 -9.78 11.59 -16.72
CA VAL A 116 -9.69 12.73 -17.64
C VAL A 116 -8.63 12.42 -18.72
N ALA A 117 -9.01 12.55 -19.99
CA ALA A 117 -8.12 12.36 -21.13
C ALA A 117 -7.11 13.53 -21.27
N HIS A 118 -6.09 13.52 -20.42
CA HIS A 118 -5.05 14.55 -20.40
C HIS A 118 -3.66 13.94 -20.24
N GLN A 119 -2.67 14.47 -20.96
CA GLN A 119 -1.30 13.92 -21.00
C GLN A 119 -0.63 13.87 -19.62
N SER A 120 -0.88 14.88 -18.76
CA SER A 120 -0.33 14.87 -17.39
C SER A 120 -0.93 13.74 -16.53
N VAL A 121 -2.23 13.47 -16.68
CA VAL A 121 -2.92 12.39 -15.95
C VAL A 121 -2.40 11.04 -16.44
N LEU A 122 -2.29 10.85 -17.75
CA LEU A 122 -1.67 9.66 -18.33
C LEU A 122 -0.24 9.46 -17.79
N SER A 123 0.58 10.50 -17.82
CA SER A 123 1.97 10.44 -17.35
C SER A 123 2.07 10.06 -15.87
N ALA A 124 1.16 10.57 -15.03
CA ALA A 124 1.07 10.18 -13.63
C ALA A 124 0.76 8.68 -13.48
N TYR A 125 -0.23 8.15 -14.22
CA TYR A 125 -0.54 6.72 -14.19
C TYR A 125 0.61 5.84 -14.70
N LEU A 126 1.33 6.28 -15.73
CA LEU A 126 2.51 5.56 -16.21
C LEU A 126 3.65 5.55 -15.18
N ASN A 127 3.82 6.64 -14.43
CA ASN A 127 4.79 6.68 -13.34
C ASN A 127 4.38 5.75 -12.19
N ILE A 128 3.09 5.69 -11.86
CA ILE A 128 2.56 4.71 -10.89
C ILE A 128 2.85 3.29 -11.37
N ALA A 129 2.67 2.99 -12.66
CA ALA A 129 2.92 1.66 -13.20
C ALA A 129 4.39 1.20 -13.12
N LYS A 130 5.32 2.15 -12.97
CA LYS A 130 6.77 1.87 -12.78
C LYS A 130 7.14 1.56 -11.34
N LEU A 131 6.22 1.72 -10.38
CA LEU A 131 6.49 1.36 -8.98
C LEU A 131 6.80 -0.14 -8.87
N PRO A 132 7.62 -0.56 -7.89
CA PRO A 132 7.92 -1.97 -7.66
C PRO A 132 6.65 -2.81 -7.53
N SER A 133 6.67 -4.01 -8.13
CA SER A 133 5.48 -4.89 -8.21
C SER A 133 4.91 -5.26 -6.84
N LEU A 134 5.77 -5.48 -5.84
CA LEU A 134 5.33 -5.75 -4.46
C LEU A 134 4.60 -4.54 -3.86
N LEU A 135 5.12 -3.32 -4.10
CA LEU A 135 4.50 -2.09 -3.63
C LEU A 135 3.14 -1.84 -4.31
N LEU A 136 3.02 -2.11 -5.61
CA LEU A 136 1.75 -2.04 -6.34
C LEU A 136 0.72 -3.05 -5.81
N THR A 137 1.15 -4.28 -5.55
CA THR A 137 0.30 -5.35 -4.99
C THR A 137 -0.19 -4.95 -3.60
N TYR A 138 0.72 -4.45 -2.76
CA TYR A 138 0.39 -3.98 -1.43
C TYR A 138 -0.57 -2.79 -1.46
N ALA A 139 -0.30 -1.81 -2.32
CA ALA A 139 -1.13 -0.63 -2.49
C ALA A 139 -2.55 -0.99 -2.96
N GLN A 140 -2.69 -1.99 -3.83
CA GLN A 140 -3.99 -2.53 -4.23
C GLN A 140 -4.73 -3.15 -3.03
N GLN A 141 -4.06 -4.02 -2.26
CA GLN A 141 -4.66 -4.68 -1.10
C GLN A 141 -5.12 -3.69 -0.03
N LYS A 142 -4.31 -2.66 0.24
CA LYS A 142 -4.59 -1.61 1.22
C LYS A 142 -5.44 -0.46 0.67
N LYS A 143 -5.87 -0.53 -0.59
CA LYS A 143 -6.69 0.48 -1.27
C LYS A 143 -6.09 1.89 -1.20
N VAL A 144 -4.77 1.99 -1.42
CA VAL A 144 -4.05 3.27 -1.46
C VAL A 144 -4.64 4.15 -2.56
N SER A 145 -4.93 5.40 -2.23
CA SER A 145 -5.55 6.35 -3.16
C SER A 145 -4.61 6.77 -4.29
N TYR A 146 -5.18 7.28 -5.39
CA TYR A 146 -4.41 7.84 -6.51
C TYR A 146 -3.44 8.95 -6.05
N LYS A 147 -3.88 9.87 -5.18
CA LYS A 147 -3.03 10.98 -4.69
C LYS A 147 -1.81 10.47 -3.93
N GLN A 148 -2.01 9.47 -3.07
CA GLN A 148 -0.92 8.83 -2.31
C GLN A 148 0.03 8.08 -3.24
N LEU A 149 -0.47 7.37 -4.25
CA LEU A 149 0.38 6.72 -5.26
C LEU A 149 1.24 7.74 -6.02
N VAL A 150 0.65 8.87 -6.43
CA VAL A 150 1.41 9.96 -7.07
C VAL A 150 2.48 10.52 -6.14
N GLN A 151 2.21 10.66 -4.83
CA GLN A 151 3.23 11.06 -3.86
C GLN A 151 4.38 10.04 -3.82
N ILE A 152 4.07 8.75 -3.76
CA ILE A 152 5.09 7.68 -3.76
C ILE A 152 5.98 7.75 -5.01
N THR A 153 5.43 8.09 -6.19
CA THR A 153 6.24 8.18 -7.42
C THR A 153 7.29 9.30 -7.43
N ARG A 154 7.31 10.16 -6.40
CA ARG A 154 8.32 11.23 -6.28
C ARG A 154 9.64 10.74 -5.71
N TYR A 155 9.64 9.60 -5.02
CA TYR A 155 10.84 9.04 -4.41
C TYR A 155 11.73 8.37 -5.44
N GLU A 156 13.03 8.29 -5.15
CA GLU A 156 14.00 7.67 -6.04
C GLU A 156 13.68 6.19 -6.31
N SER A 157 13.84 5.75 -7.57
CA SER A 157 13.48 4.39 -7.96
C SER A 157 14.34 3.32 -7.26
N SER A 158 15.61 3.62 -6.99
CA SER A 158 16.52 2.78 -6.20
C SER A 158 16.01 2.60 -4.76
N TYR A 159 15.62 3.71 -4.11
CA TYR A 159 15.04 3.70 -2.78
C TYR A 159 13.74 2.91 -2.72
N LEU A 160 12.82 3.14 -3.66
CA LEU A 160 11.55 2.42 -3.71
C LEU A 160 11.74 0.92 -3.94
N ALA A 161 12.68 0.53 -4.81
CA ALA A 161 13.02 -0.86 -5.05
C ALA A 161 13.51 -1.53 -3.76
N TRP A 162 14.50 -0.93 -3.10
CA TRP A 162 15.02 -1.41 -1.81
C TRP A 162 13.94 -1.47 -0.73
N PHE A 163 13.12 -0.42 -0.57
CA PHE A 163 12.04 -0.43 0.42
C PHE A 163 11.07 -1.58 0.18
N ALA A 164 10.72 -1.84 -1.09
CA ALA A 164 9.84 -2.94 -1.43
C ALA A 164 10.49 -4.30 -1.12
N THR A 165 11.72 -4.54 -1.54
CA THR A 165 12.38 -5.86 -1.42
C THR A 165 12.86 -6.16 -0.01
N ASP A 166 13.44 -5.18 0.67
CA ASP A 166 14.20 -5.38 1.89
C ASP A 166 13.41 -4.97 3.14
N ILE A 167 12.37 -4.14 3.02
CA ILE A 167 11.54 -3.73 4.17
C ILE A 167 10.15 -4.37 4.07
N LEU A 168 9.38 -4.01 3.03
CA LEU A 168 7.98 -4.36 2.91
C LEU A 168 7.74 -5.88 2.82
N ALA A 169 8.70 -6.65 2.33
CA ALA A 169 8.62 -8.11 2.28
C ALA A 169 8.47 -8.77 3.68
N TYR A 170 8.89 -8.08 4.75
CA TYR A 170 8.97 -8.62 6.11
C TYR A 170 7.93 -8.05 7.08
N ILE A 171 7.28 -6.94 6.71
CA ILE A 171 6.29 -6.23 7.53
C ILE A 171 4.91 -6.19 6.84
N LYS A 172 3.85 -5.98 7.64
CA LYS A 172 2.48 -5.81 7.14
C LYS A 172 1.83 -4.51 7.65
N PRO A 173 2.39 -3.33 7.33
CA PRO A 173 1.91 -2.04 7.85
C PRO A 173 0.48 -1.69 7.41
N SER A 174 -0.26 -0.92 8.20
CA SER A 174 -1.47 -0.26 7.69
C SER A 174 -1.11 0.74 6.57
N CYS A 175 -2.10 1.24 5.82
CA CYS A 175 -1.84 2.22 4.77
C CYS A 175 -1.16 3.50 5.30
N SER A 176 -1.59 3.99 6.47
CA SER A 176 -1.02 5.18 7.11
C SER A 176 0.42 4.93 7.55
N VAL A 177 0.66 3.80 8.21
CA VAL A 177 2.00 3.41 8.68
C VAL A 177 2.96 3.21 7.50
N LEU A 178 2.49 2.61 6.39
CA LEU A 178 3.31 2.44 5.19
C LEU A 178 3.81 3.78 4.66
N LEU A 179 2.91 4.76 4.50
CA LEU A 179 3.25 6.06 3.93
C LEU A 179 4.20 6.83 4.84
N HIS A 180 3.92 6.84 6.14
CA HIS A 180 4.77 7.48 7.14
C HIS A 180 6.17 6.85 7.18
N LEU A 181 6.24 5.52 7.20
CA LEU A 181 7.50 4.80 7.22
C LEU A 181 8.32 5.06 5.95
N LEU A 182 7.65 5.05 4.79
CA LEU A 182 8.30 5.29 3.50
C LEU A 182 8.82 6.74 3.39
N GLU A 183 8.11 7.72 3.95
CA GLU A 183 8.59 9.11 4.04
C GLU A 183 9.76 9.25 5.03
N SER A 184 9.60 8.73 6.26
CA SER A 184 10.60 8.85 7.33
C SER A 184 11.93 8.17 6.97
N MET A 185 11.86 7.00 6.33
CA MET A 185 13.05 6.28 5.86
C MET A 185 13.69 6.96 4.65
N HIS A 186 12.92 7.65 3.82
CA HIS A 186 13.44 8.44 2.71
C HIS A 186 14.20 9.68 3.20
N ASP A 187 13.69 10.34 4.24
CA ASP A 187 14.39 11.45 4.89
C ASP A 187 15.70 10.97 5.54
N CYS A 188 15.68 9.81 6.20
CA CYS A 188 16.89 9.17 6.71
C CYS A 188 17.87 8.82 5.58
N PHE A 189 17.38 8.25 4.48
CA PHE A 189 18.17 7.90 3.29
C PHE A 189 18.94 9.11 2.76
N HIS A 190 18.29 10.26 2.59
CA HIS A 190 18.94 11.47 2.12
C HIS A 190 19.95 12.04 3.13
N ARG A 191 19.58 12.09 4.42
CA ARG A 191 20.44 12.64 5.47
C ARG A 191 21.70 11.79 5.70
N LEU A 192 21.58 10.47 5.58
CA LEU A 192 22.68 9.52 5.78
C LEU A 192 23.52 9.30 4.50
N GLY A 193 23.05 9.79 3.35
CA GLY A 193 23.81 9.76 2.09
C GLY A 193 23.69 8.45 1.30
N GLY A 194 22.64 7.66 1.51
CA GLY A 194 22.36 6.48 0.67
C GLY A 194 21.79 5.27 1.40
N ILE A 195 21.48 4.22 0.63
CA ILE A 195 20.89 2.96 1.14
C ILE A 195 21.87 2.23 2.05
N GLU A 196 23.15 2.15 1.71
CA GLU A 196 24.14 1.43 2.53
C GLU A 196 24.24 2.01 3.94
N ALA A 197 24.38 3.33 4.05
CA ALA A 197 24.43 4.02 5.33
C ALA A 197 23.12 3.85 6.12
N LEU A 198 21.97 3.88 5.44
CA LEU A 198 20.67 3.64 6.08
C LEU A 198 20.55 2.21 6.61
N VAL A 199 20.96 1.21 5.84
CA VAL A 199 20.96 -0.21 6.23
C VAL A 199 21.82 -0.43 7.48
N THR A 200 23.02 0.18 7.52
CA THR A 200 23.90 0.13 8.69
C THR A 200 23.28 0.85 9.88
N ALA A 201 22.73 2.04 9.69
CA ALA A 201 22.11 2.82 10.77
C ALA A 201 20.88 2.15 11.39
N LEU A 202 20.12 1.40 10.57
CA LEU A 202 18.97 0.63 11.03
C LEU A 202 19.35 -0.69 11.71
N ASP A 203 20.61 -1.15 11.58
CA ASP A 203 21.00 -2.53 11.87
C ASP A 203 20.03 -3.55 11.23
N LEU A 204 19.74 -3.32 9.94
CA LEU A 204 18.64 -3.99 9.25
C LEU A 204 18.73 -5.53 9.25
N PRO A 205 19.91 -6.16 9.10
CA PRO A 205 20.03 -7.62 9.20
C PRO A 205 19.48 -8.17 10.52
N THR A 206 19.77 -7.51 11.64
CA THR A 206 19.25 -7.91 12.95
C THR A 206 17.74 -7.69 13.05
N LEU A 207 17.22 -6.60 12.49
CA LEU A 207 15.78 -6.32 12.51
C LEU A 207 14.96 -7.33 11.69
N ILE A 208 15.51 -7.80 10.56
CA ILE A 208 14.80 -8.69 9.63
C ILE A 208 14.94 -10.17 10.00
N HIS A 209 16.13 -10.60 10.40
CA HIS A 209 16.47 -12.03 10.59
C HIS A 209 16.21 -12.58 11.98
N ASN A 210 15.66 -11.77 12.88
CA ASN A 210 15.10 -12.30 14.12
C ASN A 210 13.82 -13.09 13.81
N ASP A 211 13.60 -14.22 14.50
CA ASP A 211 12.38 -15.06 14.43
C ASP A 211 11.11 -14.35 14.97
N ALA A 212 11.10 -13.02 15.00
CA ALA A 212 9.99 -12.19 15.39
C ALA A 212 8.89 -12.21 14.33
N ASP A 213 7.64 -12.14 14.79
CA ASP A 213 6.49 -11.97 13.90
C ASP A 213 6.54 -10.61 13.16
N SER A 214 5.62 -10.42 12.20
CA SER A 214 5.59 -9.24 11.34
C SER A 214 5.27 -7.94 12.09
N GLU A 215 4.46 -8.01 13.15
CA GLU A 215 4.03 -6.86 13.94
C GLU A 215 5.15 -6.40 14.88
N THR A 216 5.80 -7.34 15.55
CA THR A 216 7.00 -7.09 16.36
C THR A 216 8.12 -6.47 15.52
N ARG A 217 8.34 -6.98 14.28
CA ARG A 217 9.32 -6.38 13.36
C ARG A 217 8.94 -4.96 12.94
N LEU A 218 7.67 -4.72 12.62
CA LEU A 218 7.19 -3.39 12.27
C LEU A 218 7.40 -2.40 13.42
N HIS A 219 7.09 -2.79 14.65
CA HIS A 219 7.31 -1.92 15.81
C HIS A 219 8.79 -1.57 15.99
N ARG A 220 9.68 -2.55 15.92
CA ARG A 220 11.12 -2.30 16.03
C ARG A 220 11.65 -1.40 14.92
N ILE A 221 11.24 -1.63 13.67
CA ILE A 221 11.62 -0.77 12.54
C ILE A 221 11.12 0.66 12.77
N ASN A 222 9.86 0.84 13.19
CA ASN A 222 9.32 2.18 13.48
C ASN A 222 10.11 2.88 14.60
N ASP A 223 10.45 2.17 15.67
CA ASP A 223 11.22 2.74 16.79
C ASP A 223 12.61 3.16 16.34
N THR A 224 13.32 2.31 15.59
CA THR A 224 14.66 2.64 15.08
C THR A 224 14.60 3.79 14.07
N VAL A 225 13.63 3.80 13.16
CA VAL A 225 13.44 4.92 12.21
C VAL A 225 13.12 6.21 12.95
N PHE A 226 12.26 6.17 13.96
CA PHE A 226 11.94 7.33 14.78
C PHE A 226 13.18 7.85 15.53
N GLN A 227 13.99 6.96 16.11
CA GLN A 227 15.26 7.34 16.74
C GLN A 227 16.21 8.02 15.75
N LEU A 228 16.28 7.55 14.51
CA LEU A 228 17.09 8.18 13.47
C LEU A 228 16.51 9.55 13.07
N CYS A 229 15.20 9.65 12.84
CA CYS A 229 14.53 10.90 12.45
C CYS A 229 14.65 11.98 13.54
N TYR A 230 14.43 11.61 14.80
CA TYR A 230 14.27 12.53 15.93
C TYR A 230 15.14 12.10 17.14
N PRO A 231 16.48 12.12 17.02
CA PRO A 231 17.37 11.56 18.04
C PRO A 231 17.24 12.26 19.40
N THR A 232 17.08 13.59 19.38
CA THR A 232 16.88 14.39 20.60
C THR A 232 15.57 14.02 21.30
N GLN A 233 14.46 14.03 20.56
CA GLN A 233 13.15 13.69 21.10
C GLN A 233 13.10 12.26 21.63
N PHE A 234 13.72 11.31 20.91
CA PHE A 234 13.83 9.93 21.36
C PHE A 234 14.61 9.82 22.68
N LYS A 235 15.72 10.54 22.82
CA LYS A 235 16.51 10.57 24.06
C LYS A 235 15.66 11.06 25.24
N TYR A 236 14.95 12.18 25.09
CA TYR A 236 14.09 12.70 26.15
C TYR A 236 12.94 11.74 26.48
N ASN A 237 12.29 11.14 25.48
CA ASN A 237 11.27 10.12 25.72
C ASN A 237 11.82 8.88 26.44
N GLN A 238 13.08 8.50 26.20
CA GLN A 238 13.73 7.44 26.98
C GLN A 238 13.98 7.85 28.44
N GLU A 239 14.39 9.10 28.68
CA GLU A 239 14.56 9.65 30.03
C GLU A 239 13.22 9.63 30.79
N VAL A 240 12.14 10.10 30.16
CA VAL A 240 10.77 10.05 30.71
C VAL A 240 10.35 8.60 31.00
N ARG A 241 10.55 7.67 30.06
CA ARG A 241 10.28 6.22 30.28
C ARG A 241 11.08 5.66 31.45
N HIS A 242 12.34 6.06 31.61
CA HIS A 242 13.18 5.62 32.71
C HIS A 242 12.65 6.14 34.04
N CYS A 243 12.29 7.42 34.12
CA CYS A 243 11.66 8.01 35.29
C CYS A 243 10.36 7.28 35.65
N VAL A 244 9.47 7.02 34.68
CA VAL A 244 8.23 6.25 34.91
C VAL A 244 8.51 4.85 35.44
N LYS A 245 9.48 4.12 34.87
CA LYS A 245 9.86 2.79 35.37
C LYS A 245 10.41 2.85 36.80
N ALA A 246 11.21 3.87 37.11
CA ALA A 246 11.76 4.08 38.45
C ALA A 246 10.67 4.38 39.51
N LEU A 247 9.47 4.78 39.09
CA LEU A 247 8.33 4.91 40.00
C LEU A 247 7.86 3.56 40.54
N HIS A 248 8.19 2.42 39.94
CA HIS A 248 7.74 1.09 40.39
C HIS A 248 6.22 1.06 40.69
N LEU A 249 5.44 1.58 39.75
CA LEU A 249 3.98 1.65 39.89
C LEU A 249 3.37 0.25 39.75
N PRO A 250 2.31 -0.07 40.51
CA PRO A 250 1.56 -1.31 40.32
C PRO A 250 0.87 -1.33 38.95
N ASP A 251 0.54 -2.53 38.46
CA ASP A 251 -0.07 -2.72 37.13
C ASP A 251 -1.43 -2.02 36.97
N SER A 252 -2.10 -1.70 38.08
CA SER A 252 -3.34 -0.90 38.15
C SER A 252 -3.13 0.56 37.75
N ILE A 253 -1.89 1.07 37.81
CA ILE A 253 -1.54 2.46 37.50
C ILE A 253 -0.69 2.54 36.25
N SER A 254 -1.14 3.35 35.29
CA SER A 254 -0.37 3.69 34.10
C SER A 254 -0.10 5.20 34.02
N VAL A 255 1.08 5.55 33.50
CA VAL A 255 1.47 6.93 33.20
C VAL A 255 1.65 7.05 31.70
N THR A 256 0.95 8.01 31.10
CA THR A 256 1.01 8.30 29.68
C THR A 256 1.34 9.76 29.47
N TRP A 257 1.99 10.10 28.36
CA TRP A 257 2.32 11.48 28.02
C TRP A 257 2.29 11.69 26.51
N ASP A 258 2.42 12.96 26.13
CA ASP A 258 2.56 13.37 24.75
C ASP A 258 3.98 13.02 24.24
N ASP A 259 4.08 11.97 23.42
CA ASP A 259 5.36 11.53 22.83
C ASP A 259 6.01 12.62 21.96
N SER A 260 5.26 13.63 21.50
CA SER A 260 5.83 14.79 20.80
C SER A 260 6.66 15.69 21.72
N LEU A 261 6.40 15.62 23.03
CA LEU A 261 6.93 16.52 24.07
C LEU A 261 6.61 18.01 23.82
N GLU A 262 5.66 18.31 22.92
CA GLU A 262 5.15 19.68 22.72
C GLU A 262 4.32 20.12 23.93
N THR A 263 3.59 19.19 24.54
CA THR A 263 2.81 19.45 25.76
C THR A 263 3.52 18.96 27.00
N LYS A 264 3.91 19.88 27.88
CA LYS A 264 4.45 19.53 29.19
C LYS A 264 3.35 18.97 30.09
N GLY A 265 3.41 17.67 30.38
CA GLY A 265 2.54 17.02 31.35
C GLY A 265 2.35 15.53 31.07
N PHE A 266 1.88 14.82 32.07
CA PHE A 266 1.51 13.41 31.94
C PHE A 266 0.12 13.17 32.51
N THR A 267 -0.52 12.11 32.03
CA THR A 267 -1.78 11.60 32.56
C THR A 267 -1.49 10.35 33.36
N VAL A 268 -2.00 10.31 34.59
CA VAL A 268 -2.00 9.10 35.43
C VAL A 268 -3.39 8.50 35.36
N SER A 269 -3.47 7.24 34.95
CA SER A 269 -4.72 6.47 34.90
C SER A 269 -4.62 5.36 35.94
N LEU A 270 -5.64 5.26 36.81
CA LEU A 270 -5.81 4.15 37.74
C LEU A 270 -7.00 3.32 37.28
N ASP A 271 -6.77 2.05 36.99
CA ASP A 271 -7.81 1.07 36.73
C ASP A 271 -8.22 0.39 38.04
N ILE A 272 -9.50 0.44 38.39
CA ILE A 272 -10.04 -0.09 39.65
C ILE A 272 -10.95 -1.25 39.31
N SER A 273 -10.42 -2.45 39.48
CA SER A 273 -11.14 -3.71 39.28
C SER A 273 -11.60 -4.33 40.60
N LYS A 274 -10.92 -3.98 41.71
CA LYS A 274 -11.17 -4.45 43.07
C LYS A 274 -11.05 -3.31 44.07
N VAL A 275 -11.69 -3.48 45.23
CA VAL A 275 -11.62 -2.49 46.32
C VAL A 275 -10.19 -2.26 46.80
N ASP A 276 -9.34 -3.29 46.75
CA ASP A 276 -7.93 -3.17 47.16
C ASP A 276 -7.12 -2.23 46.26
N ASP A 277 -7.51 -2.05 44.99
CA ASP A 277 -6.84 -1.15 44.03
C ASP A 277 -7.00 0.33 44.47
N LEU A 278 -8.00 0.66 45.29
CA LEU A 278 -8.15 2.00 45.88
C LEU A 278 -7.00 2.35 46.82
N ASN A 279 -6.32 1.35 47.39
CA ASN A 279 -5.16 1.59 48.26
C ASN A 279 -3.99 2.18 47.45
N ASP A 280 -3.93 1.94 46.13
CA ASP A 280 -2.89 2.47 45.25
C ASP A 280 -2.98 4.00 45.06
N LEU A 281 -4.12 4.62 45.38
CA LEU A 281 -4.23 6.09 45.44
C LEU A 281 -3.27 6.71 46.47
N SER A 282 -3.05 6.02 47.59
CA SER A 282 -2.13 6.49 48.63
C SER A 282 -0.66 6.45 48.18
N LEU A 283 -0.31 5.50 47.30
CA LEU A 283 1.00 5.39 46.65
C LEU A 283 1.30 6.58 45.73
N LEU A 284 0.29 7.08 45.01
CA LEU A 284 0.44 8.27 44.15
C LEU A 284 0.82 9.50 44.98
N ALA A 285 0.17 9.70 46.13
CA ALA A 285 0.47 10.80 47.03
C ALA A 285 1.89 10.69 47.62
N ALA A 286 2.33 9.47 47.95
CA ALA A 286 3.67 9.21 48.48
C ALA A 286 4.80 9.45 47.46
N LYS A 287 4.51 9.35 46.15
CA LYS A 287 5.48 9.53 45.05
C LYS A 287 5.51 10.95 44.47
N LYS A 288 4.91 11.93 45.16
CA LYS A 288 4.79 13.32 44.69
C LYS A 288 6.11 13.95 44.20
N GLU A 289 7.22 13.77 44.93
CA GLU A 289 8.51 14.31 44.52
C GLU A 289 9.04 13.64 43.24
N SER A 290 8.89 12.32 43.11
CA SER A 290 9.29 11.61 41.88
C SER A 290 8.45 12.03 40.67
N PHE A 291 7.20 12.42 40.87
CA PHE A 291 6.37 13.01 39.80
C PHE A 291 6.80 14.43 39.42
N LYS A 292 7.42 15.18 40.35
CA LYS A 292 8.01 16.48 40.04
C LYS A 292 9.26 16.30 39.17
N ASP A 293 10.13 15.35 39.51
CA ASP A 293 11.30 15.01 38.70
C ASP A 293 10.88 14.57 37.28
N LEU A 294 9.79 13.79 37.18
CA LEU A 294 9.20 13.42 35.89
C LEU A 294 8.77 14.65 35.08
N LEU A 295 8.08 15.62 35.70
CA LEU A 295 7.71 16.87 35.03
C LEU A 295 8.93 17.69 34.56
N GLU A 296 10.03 17.66 35.31
CA GLU A 296 11.27 18.37 34.94
C GLU A 296 11.95 17.70 33.74
N ALA A 297 11.94 16.37 33.66
CA ALA A 297 12.47 15.62 32.52
C ALA A 297 11.68 15.83 31.21
N MET A 298 10.43 16.31 31.29
CA MET A 298 9.54 16.55 30.15
C MET A 298 9.70 17.96 29.53
N VAL A 299 10.79 18.67 29.81
CA VAL A 299 11.06 19.99 29.23
C VAL A 299 11.98 19.85 28.02
N TYR A 300 11.37 19.97 26.84
CA TYR A 300 12.06 20.19 25.58
C TYR A 300 12.46 21.68 25.50
N VAL A 301 13.76 22.00 25.46
CA VAL A 301 14.27 23.37 25.21
C VAL A 301 14.92 23.43 23.84
#